data_AF-A0A9E2ADY8-F1
#
_entry.id   AF-A0A9E2ADY8-F1
#
_cell.length_a   1.000
_cell.length_b   1.000
_cell.length_c   1.000
_cell.angle_alpha   90.00
_cell.angle_beta   90.00
_cell.angle_gamma   90.00
#
_symmetry.space_group_name_H-M   'P 1'
#
loop_
_entity.id
_entity.type
_entity.pdbx_description
1 polymer ?
#
loop_
_entity_poly.entity_id
_entity_poly.type
_entity_poly.pdbx_seq_one_letter_code
_entity_poly.pdbx_strand_id
1 'polypeptide(L)'
;IETGVGTGSGILVEGGMVLTAAHVVWPERDVRVVFPNGAERRRARVVAADPISDIAVIDVSAMAGLPSPAVIGDPSALEPGSPVFLIGYPGETDAFPQPTISQGIVSRLREWNPVDWSFVQTDATTIGGQSGGAVVSASGEVVGLTNFLLGGEFGLSAAIDDVEERVRRLLSGEDVGGLGDRLPPEGGEVTEDVAVLEHFYASVAYVIEPSVFVDVVTSVRSTGEVALAVIAADSFIEASSADGEPFQEVLFRVSLDAPHFIEVRSLGIEAQEVTVRSSVPMVRWVDEDDGQALTRGETVAGSIDYPGESDWFTIELIKGQAVTIEVDSVAFDPSLTIDTADNFAEAKAFDADRGGGLFGWNPRVTFTADETGEFLVVVEDLDLTGPGAYFVTVEN
;
A
#
# COMPACT_ATOMS: atom_id res chain seq x y z
N ILE A 1 7.74 -15.84 5.71
CA ILE A 1 6.84 -14.98 6.49
C ILE A 1 5.44 -15.42 6.16
N GLU A 2 4.62 -15.67 7.17
CA GLU A 2 3.23 -16.10 7.00
C GLU A 2 2.33 -15.05 7.65
N THR A 3 1.32 -14.63 6.89
CA THR A 3 0.17 -13.83 7.33
C THR A 3 -1.07 -14.72 7.36
N GLY A 4 -2.21 -14.16 7.77
CA GLY A 4 -3.51 -14.83 7.74
C GLY A 4 -3.98 -15.21 6.34
N VAL A 5 -3.49 -14.52 5.30
CA VAL A 5 -3.95 -14.71 3.90
C VAL A 5 -2.85 -15.08 2.93
N GLY A 6 -1.59 -14.97 3.32
CA GLY A 6 -0.48 -15.08 2.39
C GLY A 6 0.82 -15.50 3.01
N THR A 7 1.80 -15.66 2.13
CA THR A 7 3.17 -15.96 2.50
C THR A 7 4.11 -15.11 1.67
N GLY A 8 5.19 -14.63 2.28
CA GLY A 8 6.27 -13.95 1.60
C GLY A 8 7.63 -14.33 2.14
N SER A 9 8.65 -13.68 1.62
CA SER A 9 10.06 -13.91 1.94
C SER A 9 10.62 -12.75 2.76
N GLY A 10 11.75 -12.98 3.42
CA GLY A 10 12.41 -11.93 4.18
C GLY A 10 13.92 -12.16 4.29
N ILE A 11 14.64 -11.08 4.57
CA ILE A 11 16.10 -11.07 4.73
C ILE A 11 16.42 -10.77 6.18
N LEU A 12 17.03 -11.73 6.90
CA LEU A 12 17.55 -11.48 8.24
C LEU A 12 18.80 -10.62 8.14
N VAL A 13 18.77 -9.43 8.74
CA VAL A 13 19.90 -8.50 8.81
C VAL A 13 20.41 -8.39 10.25
N GLU A 14 21.52 -7.66 10.43
CA GLU A 14 22.10 -7.43 11.74
C GLU A 14 21.09 -6.80 12.72
N GLY A 15 21.27 -7.04 14.02
CA GLY A 15 20.36 -6.56 15.06
C GLY A 15 19.10 -7.40 15.25
N GLY A 16 18.89 -8.46 14.46
CA GLY A 16 17.72 -9.33 14.59
C GLY A 16 16.47 -8.73 13.98
N MET A 17 16.63 -8.04 12.85
CA MET A 17 15.54 -7.51 12.04
C MET A 17 15.37 -8.35 10.77
N VAL A 18 14.14 -8.53 10.32
CA VAL A 18 13.83 -9.13 9.03
C VAL A 18 13.26 -8.06 8.13
N LEU A 19 13.93 -7.81 7.01
CA LEU A 19 13.45 -6.94 5.94
C LEU A 19 12.52 -7.75 5.03
N THR A 20 11.42 -7.15 4.60
CA THR A 20 10.47 -7.76 3.66
C THR A 20 9.75 -6.65 2.87
N ALA A 21 8.83 -7.04 1.99
CA ALA A 21 7.99 -6.11 1.27
C ALA A 21 6.80 -5.65 2.14
N ALA A 22 6.37 -4.39 2.01
CA ALA A 22 5.26 -3.85 2.81
C ALA A 22 3.94 -4.59 2.50
N HIS A 23 3.67 -4.85 1.21
CA HIS A 23 2.47 -5.57 0.79
C HIS A 23 2.43 -7.03 1.29
N VAL A 24 3.57 -7.62 1.69
CA VAL A 24 3.60 -8.99 2.24
C VAL A 24 2.98 -9.03 3.64
N VAL A 25 3.17 -7.97 4.44
CA VAL A 25 2.76 -7.93 5.84
C VAL A 25 1.44 -7.22 6.05
N TRP A 26 1.00 -6.38 5.10
CA TRP A 26 -0.25 -5.65 5.24
C TRP A 26 -1.48 -6.58 5.36
N PRO A 27 -2.50 -6.22 6.17
CA PRO A 27 -2.56 -5.10 7.12
C PRO A 27 -2.03 -5.51 8.51
N GLU A 28 -1.32 -6.63 8.62
CA GLU A 28 -0.98 -7.25 9.90
C GLU A 28 0.18 -6.55 10.61
N ARG A 29 0.02 -6.36 11.92
CA ARG A 29 1.10 -5.91 12.80
C ARG A 29 1.91 -7.06 13.37
N ASP A 30 1.37 -8.26 13.36
CA ASP A 30 1.97 -9.43 13.97
C ASP A 30 1.93 -10.60 13.00
N VAL A 31 3.09 -10.94 12.46
CA VAL A 31 3.23 -12.04 11.48
C VAL A 31 3.91 -13.25 12.09
N ARG A 32 3.87 -14.39 11.40
CA ARG A 32 4.70 -15.55 11.75
C ARG A 32 5.96 -15.58 10.88
N VAL A 33 7.12 -15.68 11.52
CA VAL A 33 8.41 -15.83 10.85
C VAL A 33 8.96 -17.22 11.13
N VAL A 34 9.30 -17.96 10.08
CA VAL A 34 9.91 -19.29 10.14
C VAL A 34 11.25 -19.24 9.40
N PHE A 35 12.31 -19.68 10.06
CA PHE A 35 13.67 -19.72 9.51
C PHE A 35 13.99 -21.11 8.94
N PRO A 36 14.98 -21.23 8.02
CA PRO A 36 15.32 -22.50 7.38
C PRO A 36 15.81 -23.60 8.33
N ASN A 37 16.31 -23.21 9.51
CA ASN A 37 16.71 -24.13 10.58
C ASN A 37 15.53 -24.62 11.44
N GLY A 38 14.31 -24.19 11.12
CA GLY A 38 13.07 -24.49 11.84
C GLY A 38 12.83 -23.63 13.09
N ALA A 39 13.69 -22.64 13.38
CA ALA A 39 13.38 -21.64 14.40
C ALA A 39 12.16 -20.83 13.94
N GLU A 40 11.23 -20.56 14.85
CA GLU A 40 10.03 -19.77 14.55
C GLU A 40 9.75 -18.70 15.60
N ARG A 41 9.18 -17.59 15.14
CA ARG A 41 8.53 -16.58 15.97
C ARG A 41 7.11 -16.41 15.49
N ARG A 42 6.16 -16.75 16.36
CA ARG A 42 4.76 -16.38 16.23
C ARG A 42 4.58 -14.98 16.80
N ARG A 43 3.73 -14.16 16.17
CA ARG A 43 3.51 -12.77 16.56
C ARG A 43 4.84 -12.01 16.64
N ALA A 44 5.56 -12.05 15.52
CA ALA A 44 6.71 -11.20 15.28
C ALA A 44 6.18 -9.83 14.86
N ARG A 45 6.60 -8.79 15.57
CA ARG A 45 6.04 -7.46 15.41
C ARG A 45 6.59 -6.80 14.16
N VAL A 46 5.71 -6.32 13.29
CA VAL A 46 6.04 -5.34 12.26
C VAL A 46 6.26 -4.00 12.97
N VAL A 47 7.48 -3.49 12.92
CA VAL A 47 7.90 -2.27 13.65
C VAL A 47 7.99 -1.04 12.75
N ALA A 48 7.99 -1.25 11.44
CA ALA A 48 7.90 -0.19 10.44
C ALA A 48 7.37 -0.79 9.13
N ALA A 49 6.59 -0.01 8.40
CA ALA A 49 6.20 -0.27 7.02
C ALA A 49 6.16 1.05 6.26
N ASP A 50 6.53 1.01 4.98
CA ASP A 50 6.51 2.16 4.09
C ASP A 50 6.03 1.71 2.71
N PRO A 51 4.80 2.07 2.32
CA PRO A 51 4.21 1.63 1.05
C PRO A 51 4.90 2.26 -0.16
N ILE A 52 5.49 3.47 -0.04
CA ILE A 52 6.20 4.15 -1.13
C ILE A 52 7.38 3.32 -1.64
N SER A 53 8.17 2.79 -0.72
CA SER A 53 9.30 1.91 -1.06
C SER A 53 8.94 0.43 -1.09
N ASP A 54 7.71 0.09 -0.70
CA ASP A 54 7.25 -1.27 -0.45
C ASP A 54 8.21 -2.04 0.46
N ILE A 55 8.55 -1.45 1.61
CA ILE A 55 9.44 -2.07 2.61
C ILE A 55 8.73 -2.20 3.95
N ALA A 56 8.91 -3.34 4.61
CA ALA A 56 8.57 -3.52 6.00
C ALA A 56 9.71 -4.15 6.81
N VAL A 57 9.70 -3.87 8.11
CA VAL A 57 10.69 -4.35 9.07
C VAL A 57 9.98 -5.12 10.17
N ILE A 58 10.41 -6.36 10.40
CA ILE A 58 9.90 -7.24 11.44
C ILE A 58 10.97 -7.45 12.50
N ASP A 59 10.64 -7.22 13.77
CA ASP A 59 11.53 -7.45 14.90
C ASP A 59 11.47 -8.92 15.37
N VAL A 60 12.61 -9.60 15.27
CA VAL A 60 12.85 -10.96 15.79
C VAL A 60 14.02 -11.00 16.77
N SER A 61 14.53 -9.86 17.22
CA SER A 61 15.72 -9.72 18.06
C SER A 61 15.62 -10.46 19.40
N ALA A 62 14.40 -10.66 19.89
CA ALA A 62 14.12 -11.42 21.11
C ALA A 62 14.25 -12.95 20.95
N MET A 63 14.45 -13.47 19.73
CA MET A 63 14.62 -14.90 19.50
C MET A 63 16.02 -15.38 19.86
N ALA A 64 16.09 -16.55 20.51
CA ALA A 64 17.33 -17.32 20.59
C ALA A 64 17.48 -18.21 19.36
N GLY A 65 18.72 -18.48 18.95
CA GLY A 65 19.00 -19.43 17.87
C GLY A 65 18.68 -18.91 16.46
N LEU A 66 18.66 -17.59 16.28
CA LEU A 66 18.63 -16.99 14.95
C LEU A 66 19.81 -17.52 14.11
N PRO A 67 19.61 -17.81 12.81
CA PRO A 67 20.71 -18.09 11.90
C PRO A 67 21.61 -16.84 11.76
N SER A 68 22.76 -17.01 11.12
CA SER A 68 23.60 -15.86 10.78
C SER A 68 22.82 -14.88 9.88
N PRO A 69 22.90 -13.56 10.14
CA PRO A 69 22.39 -12.56 9.22
C PRO A 69 23.00 -12.71 7.82
N ALA A 70 22.27 -12.24 6.82
CA ALA A 70 22.77 -12.15 5.46
C ALA A 70 23.95 -11.15 5.37
N VAL A 71 24.88 -11.43 4.47
CA VAL A 71 25.97 -10.49 4.15
C VAL A 71 25.43 -9.51 3.12
N ILE A 72 25.45 -8.22 3.45
CA ILE A 72 25.04 -7.15 2.53
C ILE A 72 26.18 -6.82 1.58
N GLY A 73 25.87 -6.74 0.30
CA GLY A 73 26.78 -6.40 -0.79
C GLY A 73 26.61 -4.97 -1.28
N ASP A 74 27.29 -4.66 -2.37
CA ASP A 74 27.26 -3.34 -3.01
C ASP A 74 26.55 -3.46 -4.38
N PRO A 75 25.31 -2.94 -4.52
CA PRO A 75 24.57 -2.96 -5.79
C PRO A 75 25.26 -2.17 -6.89
N SER A 76 26.07 -1.15 -6.55
CA SER A 76 26.80 -0.34 -7.54
C SER A 76 27.91 -1.12 -8.26
N ALA A 77 28.31 -2.27 -7.70
CA ALA A 77 29.25 -3.19 -8.34
C ALA A 77 28.60 -4.06 -9.43
N LEU A 78 27.26 -4.05 -9.54
CA LEU A 78 26.55 -4.79 -10.58
C LEU A 78 26.65 -4.07 -11.93
N GLU A 79 26.77 -4.85 -12.98
CA GLU A 79 26.64 -4.39 -14.37
C GLU A 79 25.62 -5.26 -15.12
N PRO A 80 24.94 -4.74 -16.16
CA PRO A 80 24.12 -5.57 -17.02
C PRO A 80 24.88 -6.82 -17.52
N GLY A 81 24.27 -7.99 -17.36
CA GLY A 81 24.91 -9.30 -17.62
C GLY A 81 25.54 -9.96 -16.40
N SER A 82 25.66 -9.25 -15.26
CA SER A 82 26.14 -9.85 -14.01
C SER A 82 25.19 -10.98 -13.56
N PRO A 83 25.69 -12.17 -13.21
CA PRO A 83 24.85 -13.25 -12.71
C PRO A 83 24.29 -12.91 -11.33
N VAL A 84 22.99 -13.11 -11.16
CA VAL A 84 22.28 -12.92 -9.89
C VAL A 84 21.36 -14.10 -9.62
N PHE A 85 21.02 -14.29 -8.34
CA PHE A 85 20.10 -15.31 -7.89
C PHE A 85 19.01 -14.70 -7.03
N LEU A 86 17.77 -15.07 -7.27
CA LEU A 86 16.64 -14.72 -6.41
C LEU A 86 16.41 -15.87 -5.44
N ILE A 87 16.31 -15.55 -4.16
CA ILE A 87 16.09 -16.50 -3.08
C ILE A 87 14.83 -16.08 -2.31
N GLY A 88 13.85 -16.99 -2.27
CA GLY A 88 12.60 -16.76 -1.55
C GLY A 88 11.84 -18.05 -1.24
N TYR A 89 10.67 -17.90 -0.62
CA TYR A 89 9.85 -18.95 -0.01
C TYR A 89 8.41 -18.90 -0.58
N PRO A 90 8.24 -19.15 -1.88
CA PRO A 90 6.94 -19.01 -2.55
C PRO A 90 5.92 -20.04 -2.04
N GLY A 91 4.85 -19.58 -1.38
CA GLY A 91 3.78 -20.44 -0.87
C GLY A 91 4.20 -21.40 0.23
N GLU A 92 5.36 -21.17 0.85
CA GLU A 92 5.97 -22.10 1.79
C GLU A 92 5.42 -21.93 3.20
N THR A 93 5.03 -23.04 3.82
CA THR A 93 4.43 -23.11 5.16
C THR A 93 4.97 -24.28 6.01
N ASP A 94 5.95 -25.02 5.48
CA ASP A 94 6.58 -26.12 6.18
C ASP A 94 7.39 -25.61 7.39
N ALA A 95 7.44 -26.44 8.44
CA ALA A 95 8.21 -26.13 9.65
C ALA A 95 9.73 -26.05 9.42
N PHE A 96 10.22 -26.57 8.29
CA PHE A 96 11.63 -26.52 7.86
C PHE A 96 11.71 -26.03 6.41
N PRO A 97 11.35 -24.76 6.17
CA PRO A 97 11.08 -24.25 4.85
C PRO A 97 12.35 -24.31 3.98
N GLN A 98 12.18 -24.69 2.71
CA GLN A 98 13.28 -24.70 1.74
C GLN A 98 13.11 -23.54 0.77
N PRO A 99 14.18 -22.76 0.49
CA PRO A 99 14.06 -21.67 -0.46
C PRO A 99 13.95 -22.21 -1.88
N THR A 100 13.14 -21.53 -2.69
CA THR A 100 13.26 -21.56 -4.14
C THR A 100 14.36 -20.60 -4.56
N ILE A 101 15.32 -21.11 -5.33
CA ILE A 101 16.41 -20.32 -5.91
C ILE A 101 16.22 -20.30 -7.42
N SER A 102 16.07 -19.11 -7.99
CA SER A 102 16.08 -18.88 -9.43
C SER A 102 17.34 -18.11 -9.81
N GLN A 103 17.89 -18.42 -10.98
CA GLN A 103 19.08 -17.75 -11.51
C GLN A 103 18.70 -16.92 -12.72
N GLY A 104 19.31 -15.75 -12.84
CA GLY A 104 19.27 -14.91 -14.02
C GLY A 104 20.51 -14.04 -14.12
N ILE A 105 20.38 -12.97 -14.89
CA ILE A 105 21.35 -11.88 -14.97
C ILE A 105 20.70 -10.56 -14.58
N VAL A 106 21.52 -9.56 -14.29
CA VAL A 106 21.09 -8.16 -14.28
C VAL A 106 20.75 -7.80 -15.72
N SER A 107 19.46 -7.68 -16.02
CA SER A 107 18.95 -7.28 -17.33
C SER A 107 19.11 -5.77 -17.53
N ARG A 108 18.89 -4.99 -16.46
CA ARG A 108 19.01 -3.53 -16.46
C ARG A 108 19.13 -3.01 -15.02
N LEU A 109 19.88 -1.94 -14.83
CA LEU A 109 19.80 -1.10 -13.64
C LEU A 109 18.90 0.09 -13.95
N ARG A 110 17.98 0.41 -13.04
CA ARG A 110 16.98 1.47 -13.20
C ARG A 110 17.06 2.43 -12.03
N GLU A 111 16.70 3.67 -12.30
CA GLU A 111 16.48 4.70 -11.29
C GLU A 111 15.03 5.15 -11.38
N TRP A 112 14.37 5.25 -10.24
CA TRP A 112 13.05 5.83 -10.09
C TRP A 112 13.16 7.21 -9.45
N ASN A 113 12.93 8.23 -10.26
CA ASN A 113 13.28 9.61 -9.92
C ASN A 113 12.44 10.27 -8.82
N PRO A 114 11.14 9.94 -8.57
CA PRO A 114 10.37 10.62 -7.52
C PRO A 114 11.02 10.55 -6.13
N VAL A 115 11.77 9.48 -5.85
CA VAL A 115 12.46 9.25 -4.58
C VAL A 115 13.93 8.86 -4.75
N ASP A 116 14.51 9.08 -5.92
CA ASP A 116 15.89 8.71 -6.28
C ASP A 116 16.24 7.26 -5.88
N TRP A 117 15.40 6.31 -6.30
CA TRP A 117 15.48 4.91 -5.89
C TRP A 117 16.02 4.00 -6.99
N SER A 118 17.04 3.20 -6.69
CA SER A 118 17.66 2.27 -7.61
C SER A 118 17.00 0.89 -7.59
N PHE A 119 16.84 0.28 -8.77
CA PHE A 119 16.29 -1.06 -8.94
C PHE A 119 17.19 -1.95 -9.80
N VAL A 120 17.33 -3.20 -9.36
CA VAL A 120 17.91 -4.30 -10.13
C VAL A 120 16.79 -5.00 -10.89
N GLN A 121 16.75 -4.82 -12.21
CA GLN A 121 15.89 -5.61 -13.09
C GLN A 121 16.61 -6.89 -13.50
N THR A 122 15.96 -8.04 -13.37
CA THR A 122 16.52 -9.36 -13.73
C THR A 122 15.56 -10.21 -14.55
N ASP A 123 16.10 -11.09 -15.38
CA ASP A 123 15.36 -12.14 -16.08
C ASP A 123 15.24 -13.44 -15.27
N ALA A 124 15.74 -13.46 -14.03
CA ALA A 124 15.51 -14.56 -13.11
C ALA A 124 14.00 -14.75 -12.90
N THR A 125 13.56 -16.00 -12.99
CA THR A 125 12.15 -16.35 -12.78
C THR A 125 11.70 -15.88 -11.40
N THR A 126 10.70 -15.01 -11.38
CA THR A 126 10.10 -14.46 -10.17
C THR A 126 8.68 -15.02 -10.06
N ILE A 127 8.34 -15.61 -8.91
CA ILE A 127 7.03 -16.23 -8.64
C ILE A 127 6.45 -15.71 -7.33
N GLY A 128 5.11 -15.76 -7.21
CA GLY A 128 4.40 -15.29 -6.02
C GLY A 128 4.96 -15.90 -4.72
N GLY A 129 5.21 -15.04 -3.73
CA GLY A 129 5.83 -15.37 -2.44
C GLY A 129 7.36 -15.28 -2.41
N GLN A 130 8.02 -14.90 -3.52
CA GLN A 130 9.39 -14.38 -3.49
C GLN A 130 9.48 -12.90 -3.08
N SER A 131 8.36 -12.17 -3.02
CA SER A 131 8.30 -10.79 -2.51
C SER A 131 8.89 -10.69 -1.10
N GLY A 132 9.68 -9.66 -0.85
CA GLY A 132 10.52 -9.47 0.34
C GLY A 132 11.77 -10.36 0.39
N GLY A 133 12.01 -11.19 -0.63
CA GLY A 133 13.17 -12.07 -0.73
C GLY A 133 14.45 -11.36 -1.14
N ALA A 134 15.54 -12.11 -1.24
CA ALA A 134 16.85 -11.54 -1.59
C ALA A 134 17.18 -11.74 -3.06
N VAL A 135 17.71 -10.69 -3.69
CA VAL A 135 18.59 -10.81 -4.84
C VAL A 135 20.02 -10.90 -4.34
N VAL A 136 20.74 -11.95 -4.72
CA VAL A 136 22.14 -12.15 -4.32
C VAL A 136 23.06 -12.20 -5.53
N SER A 137 24.25 -11.64 -5.35
CA SER A 137 25.35 -11.71 -6.32
C SER A 137 25.95 -13.11 -6.40
N ALA A 138 26.85 -13.34 -7.36
CA ALA A 138 27.61 -14.59 -7.43
C ALA A 138 28.57 -14.84 -6.25
N SER A 139 28.89 -13.82 -5.45
CA SER A 139 29.61 -13.96 -4.17
C SER A 139 28.70 -14.39 -3.01
N GLY A 140 27.37 -14.41 -3.21
CA GLY A 140 26.40 -14.73 -2.18
C GLY A 140 26.05 -13.55 -1.25
N GLU A 141 26.36 -12.33 -1.69
CA GLU A 141 26.03 -11.10 -0.96
C GLU A 141 24.67 -10.57 -1.45
N VAL A 142 23.84 -10.09 -0.54
CA VAL A 142 22.55 -9.48 -0.87
C VAL A 142 22.79 -8.15 -1.57
N VAL A 143 22.21 -7.96 -2.75
CA VAL A 143 22.31 -6.75 -3.57
C VAL A 143 20.95 -6.14 -3.88
N GLY A 144 19.86 -6.78 -3.45
CA GLY A 144 18.53 -6.19 -3.53
C GLY A 144 17.48 -6.97 -2.76
N LEU A 145 16.34 -6.31 -2.56
CA LEU A 145 15.11 -6.88 -1.99
C LEU A 145 14.08 -7.06 -3.12
N THR A 146 13.51 -8.25 -3.25
CA THR A 146 12.55 -8.55 -4.32
C THR A 146 11.19 -7.90 -4.02
N ASN A 147 10.69 -7.04 -4.90
CA ASN A 147 9.40 -6.36 -4.71
C ASN A 147 8.37 -6.73 -5.78
N PHE A 148 8.70 -6.47 -7.05
CA PHE A 148 7.70 -6.38 -8.12
C PHE A 148 8.05 -7.24 -9.35
N LEU A 149 7.06 -7.36 -10.23
CA LEU A 149 7.20 -7.85 -11.59
C LEU A 149 7.03 -6.70 -12.57
N LEU A 150 8.02 -6.47 -13.41
CA LEU A 150 7.93 -5.48 -14.49
C LEU A 150 7.45 -6.14 -15.78
N GLY A 151 6.29 -5.68 -16.29
CA GLY A 151 5.69 -6.18 -17.52
C GLY A 151 5.30 -7.67 -17.47
N GLY A 152 5.18 -8.24 -16.27
CA GLY A 152 4.91 -9.67 -16.05
C GLY A 152 6.05 -10.62 -16.43
N GLU A 153 7.20 -10.11 -16.86
CA GLU A 153 8.31 -10.92 -17.39
C GLU A 153 9.59 -10.79 -16.55
N PHE A 154 9.89 -9.59 -16.06
CA PHE A 154 11.15 -9.31 -15.36
C PHE A 154 10.92 -9.15 -13.87
N GLY A 155 11.79 -9.75 -13.06
CA GLY A 155 11.87 -9.41 -11.64
C GLY A 155 12.42 -8.00 -11.47
N LEU A 156 11.84 -7.24 -10.53
CA LEU A 156 12.28 -5.90 -10.17
C LEU A 156 12.49 -5.84 -8.66
N SER A 157 13.69 -5.42 -8.26
CA SER A 157 14.13 -5.51 -6.87
C SER A 157 14.79 -4.20 -6.45
N ALA A 158 14.34 -3.63 -5.34
CA ALA A 158 14.96 -2.45 -4.75
C ALA A 158 16.43 -2.74 -4.42
N ALA A 159 17.33 -1.81 -4.75
CA ALA A 159 18.75 -1.93 -4.39
C ALA A 159 18.90 -1.93 -2.86
N ILE A 160 19.78 -2.80 -2.35
CA ILE A 160 19.83 -3.05 -0.90
C ILE A 160 20.34 -1.85 -0.10
N ASP A 161 21.16 -0.99 -0.69
CA ASP A 161 21.67 0.24 -0.08
C ASP A 161 20.56 1.28 0.14
N ASP A 162 19.69 1.46 -0.85
CA ASP A 162 18.49 2.30 -0.69
C ASP A 162 17.54 1.74 0.37
N VAL A 163 17.35 0.41 0.38
CA VAL A 163 16.56 -0.29 1.40
C VAL A 163 17.13 -0.06 2.79
N GLU A 164 18.44 -0.25 3.00
CA GLU A 164 19.08 -0.04 4.30
C GLU A 164 18.96 1.42 4.77
N GLU A 165 19.16 2.37 3.85
CA GLU A 165 19.05 3.79 4.15
C GLU A 165 17.62 4.18 4.55
N ARG A 166 16.62 3.67 3.83
CA ARG A 166 15.20 3.87 4.13
C ARG A 166 14.81 3.25 5.46
N VAL A 167 15.20 1.99 5.71
CA VAL A 167 14.95 1.28 6.97
C VAL A 167 15.54 2.03 8.16
N ARG A 168 16.76 2.54 8.03
CA ARG A 168 17.42 3.32 9.08
C ARG A 168 16.64 4.61 9.42
N ARG A 169 16.05 5.29 8.43
CA ARG A 169 15.20 6.48 8.63
C ARG A 169 13.89 6.11 9.31
N LEU A 170 13.20 5.09 8.81
CA LEU A 170 11.95 4.57 9.40
C LEU A 170 12.13 4.20 10.87
N LEU A 171 13.17 3.42 11.19
CA LEU A 171 13.46 3.02 12.58
C LEU A 171 13.90 4.18 13.48
N SER A 172 14.29 5.32 12.91
CA SER A 172 14.56 6.54 13.68
C SER A 172 13.31 7.37 14.00
N GLY A 173 12.15 6.97 13.45
CA GLY A 173 10.87 7.67 13.58
C GLY A 173 10.70 8.82 12.58
N GLU A 174 11.48 8.83 11.51
CA GLU A 174 11.31 9.80 10.42
C GLU A 174 10.14 9.39 9.52
N ASP A 175 9.26 10.33 9.22
CA ASP A 175 8.24 10.18 8.19
C ASP A 175 8.86 10.45 6.82
N VAL A 176 9.40 9.37 6.23
CA VAL A 176 10.18 9.46 5.00
C VAL A 176 9.30 9.66 3.76
N GLY A 177 8.02 9.33 3.87
CA GLY A 177 7.02 9.46 2.81
C GLY A 177 6.18 10.72 2.87
N GLY A 178 6.14 11.38 4.03
CA GLY A 178 5.14 12.42 4.29
C GLY A 178 3.74 11.84 4.55
N LEU A 179 3.66 10.53 4.80
CA LEU A 179 2.42 9.76 4.97
C LEU A 179 2.27 9.33 6.44
N GLY A 180 3.06 9.82 7.38
CA GLY A 180 2.97 9.37 8.78
C GLY A 180 3.15 7.84 8.97
N ASP A 181 2.48 7.28 9.97
CA ASP A 181 2.56 5.83 10.29
C ASP A 181 1.46 5.07 9.53
N ARG A 182 1.88 4.24 8.56
CA ARG A 182 0.99 3.43 7.72
C ARG A 182 0.69 2.04 8.30
N LEU A 183 0.99 1.80 9.58
CA LEU A 183 0.54 0.59 10.28
C LEU A 183 -0.84 0.81 10.93
N PRO A 184 -1.86 -0.05 10.69
CA PRO A 184 -3.23 0.14 11.18
C PRO A 184 -3.33 0.37 12.71
N PRO A 185 -3.84 1.50 13.23
CA PRO A 185 -3.81 1.87 14.65
C PRO A 185 -4.40 0.80 15.58
N GLU A 186 -3.84 0.73 16.80
CA GLU A 186 -4.26 -0.24 17.82
C GLU A 186 -5.22 0.40 18.83
N GLY A 187 -6.02 -0.44 19.47
CA GLY A 187 -6.65 -0.08 20.75
C GLY A 187 -7.82 0.88 20.61
N GLY A 188 -8.73 0.60 19.68
CA GLY A 188 -10.00 1.32 19.56
C GLY A 188 -10.68 1.57 20.91
N GLU A 189 -11.15 2.80 21.12
CA GLU A 189 -11.76 3.25 22.38
C GLU A 189 -13.24 3.59 22.24
N VAL A 190 -13.72 3.83 21.01
CA VAL A 190 -15.08 4.26 20.72
C VAL A 190 -15.86 3.18 20.00
N THR A 191 -17.17 3.14 20.18
CA THR A 191 -18.09 2.28 19.40
C THR A 191 -19.04 3.11 18.54
N GLU A 192 -18.91 4.44 18.60
CA GLU A 192 -19.70 5.41 17.87
C GLU A 192 -18.81 6.62 17.56
N ASP A 193 -18.85 7.12 16.32
CA ASP A 193 -18.23 8.37 15.91
C ASP A 193 -19.17 9.13 14.95
N VAL A 194 -18.97 10.44 14.86
CA VAL A 194 -19.70 11.32 13.94
C VAL A 194 -18.70 12.01 13.02
N ALA A 195 -18.92 11.93 11.73
CA ALA A 195 -18.11 12.59 10.72
C ALA A 195 -18.99 13.37 9.73
N VAL A 196 -18.38 14.28 8.98
CA VAL A 196 -19.00 14.99 7.87
C VAL A 196 -18.27 14.58 6.60
N LEU A 197 -19.00 14.11 5.61
CA LEU A 197 -18.48 13.81 4.28
C LEU A 197 -18.88 14.97 3.37
N GLU A 198 -17.90 15.74 2.89
CA GLU A 198 -18.16 17.05 2.27
C GLU A 198 -18.67 16.94 0.82
N HIS A 199 -18.28 15.88 0.10
CA HIS A 199 -18.59 15.65 -1.31
C HIS A 199 -18.56 14.15 -1.65
N PHE A 200 -18.71 13.81 -2.93
CA PHE A 200 -18.80 12.43 -3.41
C PHE A 200 -17.57 11.57 -3.08
N TYR A 201 -16.37 12.11 -3.28
CA TYR A 201 -15.11 11.41 -2.96
C TYR A 201 -14.75 11.38 -1.47
N ALA A 202 -15.51 12.06 -0.60
CA ALA A 202 -15.16 12.10 0.81
C ALA A 202 -15.54 10.78 1.49
N SER A 203 -14.60 10.25 2.28
CA SER A 203 -14.77 9.04 3.06
C SER A 203 -14.40 9.26 4.54
N VAL A 204 -14.75 8.29 5.38
CA VAL A 204 -14.18 8.15 6.72
C VAL A 204 -13.94 6.68 7.00
N ALA A 205 -12.74 6.37 7.48
CA ALA A 205 -12.33 5.01 7.80
C ALA A 205 -12.03 4.81 9.29
N TYR A 206 -12.22 3.57 9.74
CA TYR A 206 -11.92 3.13 11.09
C TYR A 206 -11.27 1.75 11.05
N VAL A 207 -10.38 1.49 12.00
CA VAL A 207 -9.78 0.18 12.21
C VAL A 207 -10.43 -0.50 13.43
N ILE A 208 -10.76 -1.78 13.27
CA ILE A 208 -11.20 -2.68 14.34
C ILE A 208 -10.31 -3.92 14.39
N GLU A 209 -10.09 -4.45 15.59
CA GLU A 209 -9.27 -5.65 15.83
C GLU A 209 -10.05 -6.68 16.67
N PRO A 210 -11.21 -7.18 16.18
CA PRO A 210 -11.99 -8.17 16.90
C PRO A 210 -11.30 -9.54 16.91
N SER A 211 -11.61 -10.36 17.91
CA SER A 211 -11.14 -11.76 17.91
C SER A 211 -11.82 -12.60 16.83
N VAL A 212 -11.11 -13.59 16.31
CA VAL A 212 -11.63 -14.56 15.33
C VAL A 212 -12.92 -15.23 15.81
N PHE A 213 -13.85 -15.47 14.88
CA PHE A 213 -15.16 -16.08 15.07
C PHE A 213 -16.19 -15.23 15.83
N VAL A 214 -15.86 -13.98 16.18
CA VAL A 214 -16.82 -12.99 16.66
C VAL A 214 -17.69 -12.50 15.50
N ASP A 215 -18.98 -12.34 15.74
CA ASP A 215 -19.89 -11.65 14.83
C ASP A 215 -19.84 -10.16 15.14
N VAL A 216 -19.54 -9.34 14.13
CA VAL A 216 -19.44 -7.88 14.25
C VAL A 216 -20.55 -7.26 13.43
N VAL A 217 -21.29 -6.37 14.07
CA VAL A 217 -22.27 -5.49 13.43
C VAL A 217 -21.67 -4.09 13.36
N THR A 218 -21.66 -3.52 12.16
CA THR A 218 -21.33 -2.13 11.91
C THR A 218 -22.52 -1.49 11.19
N SER A 219 -22.85 -0.26 11.57
CA SER A 219 -23.94 0.47 10.94
C SER A 219 -23.60 1.94 10.78
N VAL A 220 -24.15 2.58 9.76
CA VAL A 220 -24.06 4.02 9.55
C VAL A 220 -25.46 4.59 9.43
N ARG A 221 -25.67 5.75 10.05
CA ARG A 221 -26.81 6.64 9.77
C ARG A 221 -26.30 7.88 9.05
N SER A 222 -26.95 8.28 7.96
CA SER A 222 -26.57 9.45 7.17
C SER A 222 -27.78 10.33 6.85
N THR A 223 -27.57 11.61 6.60
CA THR A 223 -28.59 12.49 6.01
C THR A 223 -28.73 12.35 4.49
N GLY A 224 -27.79 11.67 3.84
CA GLY A 224 -27.77 11.41 2.40
C GLY A 224 -27.36 9.97 2.05
N GLU A 225 -27.04 9.74 0.77
CA GLU A 225 -26.67 8.42 0.28
C GLU A 225 -25.22 8.08 0.65
N VAL A 226 -25.00 6.85 1.11
CA VAL A 226 -23.70 6.34 1.56
C VAL A 226 -23.51 4.89 1.16
N ALA A 227 -22.24 4.49 1.03
CA ALA A 227 -21.85 3.09 1.11
C ALA A 227 -21.07 2.85 2.39
N LEU A 228 -21.29 1.68 2.99
CA LEU A 228 -20.56 1.15 4.14
C LEU A 228 -19.86 -0.13 3.68
N ALA A 229 -18.53 -0.13 3.74
CA ALA A 229 -17.71 -1.30 3.47
C ALA A 229 -17.00 -1.78 4.73
N VAL A 230 -16.87 -3.10 4.85
CA VAL A 230 -15.94 -3.76 5.75
C VAL A 230 -14.89 -4.45 4.91
N ILE A 231 -13.64 -4.09 5.14
CA ILE A 231 -12.50 -4.47 4.32
C ILE A 231 -11.51 -5.19 5.22
N ALA A 232 -11.17 -6.41 4.85
CA ALA A 232 -10.22 -7.26 5.55
C ALA A 232 -9.28 -7.90 4.53
N ALA A 233 -8.17 -8.45 5.01
CA ALA A 233 -7.18 -9.08 4.15
C ALA A 233 -7.76 -10.22 3.27
N ASP A 234 -8.83 -10.90 3.70
CA ASP A 234 -9.48 -12.00 2.97
C ASP A 234 -10.87 -11.70 2.43
N SER A 235 -11.44 -10.53 2.74
CA SER A 235 -12.85 -10.27 2.47
C SER A 235 -13.15 -8.79 2.29
N PHE A 236 -14.09 -8.52 1.37
CA PHE A 236 -14.66 -7.21 1.12
C PHE A 236 -16.19 -7.37 1.15
N ILE A 237 -16.84 -6.66 2.07
CA ILE A 237 -18.29 -6.74 2.27
C ILE A 237 -18.84 -5.32 2.24
N GLU A 238 -19.70 -5.03 1.28
CA GLU A 238 -20.29 -3.70 1.12
C GLU A 238 -21.82 -3.75 1.21
N ALA A 239 -22.37 -2.73 1.86
CA ALA A 239 -23.78 -2.37 1.79
C ALA A 239 -23.89 -0.89 1.39
N SER A 240 -24.67 -0.61 0.36
CA SER A 240 -24.92 0.75 -0.11
C SER A 240 -26.40 1.11 0.00
N SER A 241 -26.66 2.41 0.16
CA SER A 241 -28.02 2.91 0.22
C SER A 241 -28.78 2.66 -1.07
N ALA A 242 -29.73 1.73 -1.01
CA ALA A 242 -30.80 1.62 -1.99
C ALA A 242 -31.92 2.59 -1.62
N ASP A 243 -32.46 3.29 -2.63
CA ASP A 243 -33.72 4.03 -2.54
C ASP A 243 -33.77 5.14 -1.45
N GLY A 244 -32.66 5.83 -1.17
CA GLY A 244 -32.62 6.96 -0.24
C GLY A 244 -32.78 6.60 1.24
N GLU A 245 -32.51 5.34 1.62
CA GLU A 245 -32.54 4.91 3.02
C GLU A 245 -31.31 5.44 3.79
N PRO A 246 -31.52 6.24 4.86
CA PRO A 246 -30.46 6.90 5.61
C PRO A 246 -29.67 5.95 6.53
N PHE A 247 -29.84 4.63 6.40
CA PHE A 247 -29.25 3.65 7.30
C PHE A 247 -28.70 2.44 6.54
N GLN A 248 -27.41 2.17 6.72
CA GLN A 248 -26.77 0.94 6.26
C GLN A 248 -26.30 0.12 7.46
N GLU A 249 -26.33 -1.20 7.32
CA GLU A 249 -25.82 -2.15 8.32
C GLU A 249 -25.14 -3.33 7.62
N VAL A 250 -23.96 -3.67 8.11
CA VAL A 250 -23.21 -4.86 7.72
C VAL A 250 -23.05 -5.74 8.96
N LEU A 251 -23.43 -7.00 8.82
CA LEU A 251 -23.10 -8.06 9.76
C LEU A 251 -22.09 -8.98 9.08
N PHE A 252 -20.93 -9.15 9.70
CA PHE A 252 -19.94 -10.10 9.23
C PHE A 252 -19.37 -10.92 10.38
N ARG A 253 -18.83 -12.09 10.04
CA ARG A 253 -18.15 -12.95 10.99
C ARG A 253 -16.65 -12.90 10.75
N VAL A 254 -15.90 -12.54 11.78
CA VAL A 254 -14.45 -12.40 11.72
C VAL A 254 -13.80 -13.74 11.41
N SER A 255 -13.02 -13.79 10.34
CA SER A 255 -12.30 -14.97 9.85
C SER A 255 -10.80 -14.95 10.15
N LEU A 256 -10.22 -13.77 10.38
CA LEU A 256 -8.78 -13.56 10.59
C LEU A 256 -8.46 -12.80 11.87
N ASP A 257 -7.32 -13.11 12.48
CA ASP A 257 -6.75 -12.39 13.64
C ASP A 257 -5.88 -11.23 13.11
N ALA A 258 -6.50 -10.30 12.39
CA ALA A 258 -5.85 -9.18 11.71
C ALA A 258 -6.72 -7.91 11.82
N PRO A 259 -6.16 -6.70 11.59
CA PRO A 259 -6.94 -5.48 11.47
C PRO A 259 -7.98 -5.57 10.34
N HIS A 260 -9.17 -5.03 10.59
CA HIS A 260 -10.21 -4.84 9.57
C HIS A 260 -10.55 -3.36 9.51
N PHE A 261 -10.73 -2.85 8.29
CA PHE A 261 -11.16 -1.49 8.03
C PHE A 261 -12.68 -1.45 7.89
N ILE A 262 -13.27 -0.39 8.42
CA ILE A 262 -14.65 0.02 8.20
C ILE A 262 -14.57 1.33 7.45
N GLU A 263 -15.07 1.37 6.24
CA GLU A 263 -15.14 2.58 5.43
C GLU A 263 -16.59 3.02 5.28
N VAL A 264 -16.83 4.32 5.43
CA VAL A 264 -18.08 4.96 5.01
C VAL A 264 -17.74 6.02 3.97
N ARG A 265 -18.22 5.84 2.75
CA ARG A 265 -18.05 6.80 1.65
C ARG A 265 -19.36 7.47 1.26
N SER A 266 -19.25 8.71 0.82
CA SER A 266 -20.38 9.44 0.26
C SER A 266 -20.79 8.86 -1.09
N LEU A 267 -22.09 8.87 -1.39
CA LEU A 267 -22.62 8.69 -2.74
C LEU A 267 -23.36 9.95 -3.22
N GLY A 268 -23.37 10.99 -2.39
CA GLY A 268 -24.05 12.26 -2.63
C GLY A 268 -23.07 13.40 -2.94
N ILE A 269 -23.61 14.49 -3.48
CA ILE A 269 -22.84 15.69 -3.86
C ILE A 269 -22.91 16.81 -2.81
N GLU A 270 -23.81 16.69 -1.84
CA GLU A 270 -23.95 17.66 -0.75
C GLU A 270 -23.28 17.12 0.51
N ALA A 271 -22.71 18.04 1.31
CA ALA A 271 -22.15 17.69 2.59
C ALA A 271 -23.18 17.00 3.49
N GLN A 272 -22.79 15.87 4.08
CA GLN A 272 -23.68 15.03 4.89
C GLN A 272 -23.02 14.58 6.19
N GLU A 273 -23.79 14.62 7.27
CA GLU A 273 -23.36 14.10 8.57
C GLU A 273 -23.63 12.59 8.61
N VAL A 274 -22.61 11.82 8.99
CA VAL A 274 -22.69 10.38 9.17
C VAL A 274 -22.40 10.02 10.63
N THR A 275 -23.24 9.17 11.22
CA THR A 275 -23.00 8.54 12.53
C THR A 275 -22.64 7.08 12.30
N VAL A 276 -21.39 6.73 12.54
CA VAL A 276 -20.88 5.37 12.37
C VAL A 276 -20.90 4.66 13.73
N ARG A 277 -21.37 3.42 13.77
CA ARG A 277 -21.43 2.59 14.97
C ARG A 277 -20.84 1.23 14.69
N SER A 278 -20.08 0.71 15.64
CA SER A 278 -19.58 -0.66 15.64
C SER A 278 -19.93 -1.36 16.95
N SER A 279 -20.25 -2.65 16.86
CA SER A 279 -20.46 -3.52 18.02
C SER A 279 -19.17 -3.82 18.81
N VAL A 280 -18.01 -3.49 18.23
CA VAL A 280 -16.69 -3.60 18.85
C VAL A 280 -15.99 -2.23 18.87
N PRO A 281 -15.02 -2.00 19.76
CA PRO A 281 -14.27 -0.76 19.76
C PRO A 281 -13.51 -0.55 18.44
N MET A 282 -13.52 0.69 17.96
CA MET A 282 -12.89 1.15 16.73
C MET A 282 -12.03 2.38 17.01
N VAL A 283 -11.05 2.61 16.15
CA VAL A 283 -10.19 3.80 16.12
C VAL A 283 -10.25 4.39 14.72
N ARG A 284 -10.31 5.71 14.61
CA ARG A 284 -10.35 6.38 13.30
C ARG A 284 -9.01 6.16 12.57
N TRP A 285 -9.08 5.76 11.32
CA TRP A 285 -7.94 5.80 10.40
C TRP A 285 -7.78 7.24 9.95
N VAL A 286 -6.55 7.76 10.04
CA VAL A 286 -6.22 9.10 9.57
C VAL A 286 -5.43 8.92 8.29
N ASP A 287 -6.12 9.14 7.19
CA ASP A 287 -5.52 9.35 5.89
C ASP A 287 -4.99 10.80 5.87
N GLU A 288 -3.69 10.95 5.56
CA GLU A 288 -3.00 12.25 5.66
C GLU A 288 -2.89 12.94 4.29
N ASP A 289 -3.10 12.20 3.21
CA ASP A 289 -3.01 12.68 1.84
C ASP A 289 -4.35 13.21 1.31
N ASP A 290 -5.45 12.76 1.90
CA ASP A 290 -6.79 13.22 1.58
C ASP A 290 -6.99 14.74 1.78
N GLY A 291 -7.46 15.40 0.71
CA GLY A 291 -7.73 16.84 0.64
C GLY A 291 -6.51 17.74 0.53
N GLN A 292 -5.32 17.18 0.29
CA GLN A 292 -4.12 17.97 0.09
C GLN A 292 -4.21 18.83 -1.19
N ALA A 293 -3.75 20.08 -1.11
CA ALA A 293 -3.71 20.98 -2.25
C ALA A 293 -2.49 20.72 -3.14
N LEU A 294 -2.72 20.59 -4.44
CA LEU A 294 -1.67 20.45 -5.46
C LEU A 294 -1.27 21.80 -6.03
N THR A 295 0.03 22.00 -6.21
CA THR A 295 0.60 23.16 -6.89
C THR A 295 1.30 22.76 -8.18
N ARG A 296 1.22 23.62 -9.20
CA ARG A 296 1.99 23.41 -10.44
C ARG A 296 3.49 23.41 -10.17
N GLY A 297 4.17 22.44 -10.77
CA GLY A 297 5.59 22.19 -10.60
C GLY A 297 5.94 21.36 -9.36
N GLU A 298 4.94 20.86 -8.62
CA GLU A 298 5.15 20.01 -7.45
C GLU A 298 4.80 18.54 -7.75
N THR A 299 5.43 17.68 -6.95
CA THR A 299 5.15 16.25 -6.87
C THR A 299 4.79 15.94 -5.42
N VAL A 300 3.67 15.26 -5.22
CA VAL A 300 3.12 14.91 -3.90
C VAL A 300 2.99 13.38 -3.83
N ALA A 301 3.32 12.80 -2.69
CA ALA A 301 3.12 11.37 -2.44
C ALA A 301 1.71 11.13 -1.89
N GLY A 302 1.11 10.00 -2.24
CA GLY A 302 -0.11 9.49 -1.63
C GLY A 302 -0.04 7.96 -1.51
N SER A 303 -1.02 7.37 -0.85
CA SER A 303 -1.10 5.92 -0.71
C SER A 303 -2.52 5.43 -0.68
N ILE A 304 -2.76 4.39 -1.49
CA ILE A 304 -3.92 3.54 -1.30
C ILE A 304 -3.63 2.65 -0.08
N ASP A 305 -4.25 2.91 1.07
CA ASP A 305 -4.07 2.25 2.35
C ASP A 305 -4.85 0.94 2.47
N TYR A 306 -5.97 0.82 1.74
CA TYR A 306 -6.80 -0.39 1.72
C TYR A 306 -7.56 -0.57 0.39
N PRO A 307 -7.95 -1.80 0.02
CA PRO A 307 -8.72 -2.06 -1.20
C PRO A 307 -9.99 -1.22 -1.30
N GLY A 308 -10.10 -0.44 -2.37
CA GLY A 308 -11.30 0.34 -2.70
C GLY A 308 -11.35 1.72 -2.09
N GLU A 309 -10.28 2.16 -1.42
CA GLU A 309 -10.06 3.57 -1.13
C GLU A 309 -9.89 4.38 -2.43
N SER A 310 -10.27 5.66 -2.31
CA SER A 310 -10.05 6.68 -3.32
C SER A 310 -9.49 7.91 -2.62
N ASP A 311 -8.34 8.40 -3.07
CA ASP A 311 -7.73 9.61 -2.53
C ASP A 311 -8.11 10.79 -3.39
N TRP A 312 -8.37 11.93 -2.77
CA TRP A 312 -8.71 13.16 -3.49
C TRP A 312 -7.84 14.34 -3.07
N PHE A 313 -7.43 15.13 -4.05
CA PHE A 313 -6.64 16.34 -3.90
C PHE A 313 -7.38 17.54 -4.47
N THR A 314 -6.99 18.75 -4.08
CA THR A 314 -7.55 19.99 -4.64
C THR A 314 -6.56 20.71 -5.55
N ILE A 315 -7.04 21.36 -6.61
CA ILE A 315 -6.22 22.23 -7.46
C ILE A 315 -7.01 23.45 -7.94
N GLU A 316 -6.45 24.63 -7.70
CA GLU A 316 -7.03 25.91 -8.12
C GLU A 316 -6.58 26.27 -9.55
N LEU A 317 -7.55 26.44 -10.47
CA LEU A 317 -7.29 26.77 -11.87
C LEU A 317 -8.09 27.99 -12.33
N ILE A 318 -7.53 28.72 -13.29
CA ILE A 318 -8.20 29.85 -13.95
C ILE A 318 -8.80 29.37 -15.27
N LYS A 319 -10.01 29.81 -15.62
CA LYS A 319 -10.64 29.52 -16.92
C LYS A 319 -9.67 29.73 -18.09
N GLY A 320 -9.51 28.68 -18.90
CA GLY A 320 -8.62 28.63 -20.06
C GLY A 320 -7.17 28.25 -19.73
N GLN A 321 -6.83 28.06 -18.46
CA GLN A 321 -5.54 27.53 -18.02
C GLN A 321 -5.50 26.02 -18.27
N ALA A 322 -4.43 25.57 -18.92
CA ALA A 322 -4.14 24.16 -19.07
C ALA A 322 -3.25 23.66 -17.93
N VAL A 323 -3.48 22.44 -17.49
CA VAL A 323 -2.65 21.69 -16.55
C VAL A 323 -2.44 20.28 -17.09
N THR A 324 -1.26 19.72 -16.84
CA THR A 324 -1.00 18.30 -17.05
C THR A 324 -0.69 17.69 -15.69
N ILE A 325 -1.35 16.58 -15.38
CA ILE A 325 -1.17 15.82 -14.16
C ILE A 325 -0.81 14.38 -14.55
N GLU A 326 0.19 13.82 -13.86
CA GLU A 326 0.66 12.45 -14.04
C GLU A 326 0.71 11.75 -12.68
N VAL A 327 0.35 10.46 -12.64
CA VAL A 327 0.44 9.63 -11.43
C VAL A 327 1.43 8.50 -11.66
N ASP A 328 2.48 8.43 -10.83
CA ASP A 328 3.44 7.32 -10.85
C ASP A 328 3.19 6.40 -9.66
N SER A 329 2.79 5.15 -9.90
CA SER A 329 2.35 4.23 -8.86
C SER A 329 3.34 3.10 -8.56
N VAL A 330 3.20 2.56 -7.36
CA VAL A 330 3.92 1.42 -6.82
C VAL A 330 2.89 0.42 -6.33
N ALA A 331 3.02 -0.83 -6.78
CA ALA A 331 2.21 -1.99 -6.38
C ALA A 331 0.77 -2.08 -6.93
N PHE A 332 0.21 -1.06 -7.59
CA PHE A 332 -1.16 -1.10 -8.14
C PHE A 332 -1.28 -0.46 -9.54
N ASP A 333 -2.46 -0.56 -10.16
CA ASP A 333 -2.79 0.07 -11.45
C ASP A 333 -3.69 1.30 -11.22
N PRO A 334 -3.15 2.52 -11.26
CA PRO A 334 -3.87 3.73 -10.89
C PRO A 334 -4.82 4.18 -12.00
N SER A 335 -5.90 4.83 -11.60
CA SER A 335 -6.62 5.76 -12.46
C SER A 335 -6.47 7.19 -11.96
N LEU A 336 -6.59 8.13 -12.89
CA LEU A 336 -6.53 9.56 -12.61
C LEU A 336 -7.80 10.23 -13.15
N THR A 337 -8.53 10.86 -12.24
CA THR A 337 -9.73 11.64 -12.57
C THR A 337 -9.52 13.11 -12.22
N ILE A 338 -9.93 14.02 -13.10
CA ILE A 338 -10.14 15.43 -12.76
C ILE A 338 -11.64 15.70 -12.76
N ASP A 339 -12.13 16.26 -11.67
CA ASP A 339 -13.55 16.56 -11.48
C ASP A 339 -13.77 17.89 -10.73
N THR A 340 -15.01 18.15 -10.35
CA THR A 340 -15.50 19.29 -9.57
C THR A 340 -16.38 18.77 -8.45
N ALA A 341 -16.44 19.50 -7.33
CA ALA A 341 -17.25 19.10 -6.18
C ALA A 341 -18.77 19.01 -6.46
N ASP A 342 -19.24 19.58 -7.58
CA ASP A 342 -20.67 19.74 -7.87
C ASP A 342 -21.22 18.83 -8.98
N ASN A 343 -20.38 18.08 -9.73
CA ASN A 343 -20.83 17.30 -10.89
C ASN A 343 -20.00 16.04 -11.18
N PHE A 344 -20.32 14.94 -10.49
CA PHE A 344 -19.62 13.65 -10.61
C PHE A 344 -20.19 12.68 -11.66
N ALA A 345 -21.19 13.11 -12.44
CA ALA A 345 -21.82 12.26 -13.46
C ALA A 345 -20.96 12.11 -14.73
N GLU A 346 -20.04 13.06 -14.96
CA GLU A 346 -19.13 13.07 -16.09
C GLU A 346 -17.82 13.75 -15.67
N ALA A 347 -16.79 12.96 -15.42
CA ALA A 347 -15.44 13.44 -15.14
C ALA A 347 -14.99 14.48 -16.18
N LYS A 348 -14.36 15.57 -15.73
CA LYS A 348 -13.80 16.60 -16.62
C LYS A 348 -12.65 16.05 -17.47
N ALA A 349 -11.90 15.11 -16.91
CA ALA A 349 -10.95 14.28 -17.63
C ALA A 349 -10.65 12.99 -16.85
N PHE A 350 -10.27 11.94 -17.57
CA PHE A 350 -9.99 10.63 -17.01
C PHE A 350 -8.90 9.94 -17.84
N ASP A 351 -7.95 9.31 -17.16
CA ASP A 351 -7.02 8.36 -17.77
C ASP A 351 -6.81 7.15 -16.84
N ALA A 352 -6.64 6.00 -17.47
CA ALA A 352 -6.57 4.67 -16.85
C ALA A 352 -5.77 3.76 -17.78
N ASP A 353 -4.60 4.23 -18.20
CA ASP A 353 -3.73 3.45 -19.04
C ASP A 353 -3.36 2.16 -18.32
N ARG A 354 -3.64 1.03 -18.97
CA ARG A 354 -3.56 -0.32 -18.37
C ARG A 354 -2.10 -0.81 -18.24
N GLY A 355 -1.24 0.02 -17.67
CA GLY A 355 0.20 -0.15 -17.64
C GLY A 355 0.73 -0.19 -16.22
N GLY A 356 0.32 -1.21 -15.47
CA GLY A 356 0.55 -1.35 -14.04
C GLY A 356 1.96 -1.06 -13.51
N GLY A 357 1.97 -0.19 -12.50
CA GLY A 357 3.02 -0.03 -11.51
C GLY A 357 4.33 0.58 -12.00
N LEU A 358 5.34 0.46 -11.13
CA LEU A 358 6.64 1.09 -11.25
C LEU A 358 7.30 0.90 -12.63
N PHE A 359 7.60 2.01 -13.32
CA PHE A 359 8.10 2.07 -14.71
C PHE A 359 7.12 1.62 -15.81
N GLY A 360 5.83 1.56 -15.50
CA GLY A 360 4.72 1.24 -16.39
C GLY A 360 4.24 2.42 -17.24
N TRP A 361 3.02 2.30 -17.76
CA TRP A 361 2.31 3.43 -18.35
C TRP A 361 1.49 4.05 -17.23
N ASN A 362 1.78 5.30 -16.95
CA ASN A 362 1.23 6.06 -15.85
C ASN A 362 0.14 7.00 -16.37
N PRO A 363 -1.02 7.09 -15.70
CA PRO A 363 -2.13 7.86 -16.23
C PRO A 363 -1.74 9.33 -16.24
N ARG A 364 -1.99 9.96 -17.38
CA ARG A 364 -1.53 11.31 -17.66
C ARG A 364 -2.60 12.10 -18.36
N VAL A 365 -3.17 13.05 -17.61
CA VAL A 365 -4.27 13.88 -18.07
C VAL A 365 -3.79 15.29 -18.36
N THR A 366 -4.10 15.81 -19.55
CA THR A 366 -4.03 17.25 -19.83
C THR A 366 -5.44 17.83 -19.85
N PHE A 367 -5.73 18.73 -18.91
CA PHE A 367 -7.02 19.39 -18.76
C PHE A 367 -6.89 20.89 -18.98
N THR A 368 -7.88 21.51 -19.64
CA THR A 368 -7.98 22.97 -19.74
C THR A 368 -9.25 23.41 -19.04
N ALA A 369 -9.09 24.19 -17.97
CA ALA A 369 -10.19 24.62 -17.13
C ALA A 369 -11.25 25.39 -17.93
N ASP A 370 -12.50 24.93 -17.87
CA ASP A 370 -13.64 25.57 -18.51
C ASP A 370 -14.24 26.71 -17.66
N GLU A 371 -13.85 26.77 -16.38
CA GLU A 371 -14.17 27.81 -15.41
C GLU A 371 -13.00 28.10 -14.47
N THR A 372 -13.15 29.17 -13.67
CA THR A 372 -12.15 29.52 -12.64
C THR A 372 -12.67 29.01 -11.30
N GLY A 373 -11.85 28.24 -10.59
CA GLY A 373 -12.17 27.72 -9.26
C GLY A 373 -11.33 26.49 -8.93
N GLU A 374 -11.76 25.83 -7.86
CA GLU A 374 -11.19 24.59 -7.36
C GLU A 374 -11.71 23.39 -8.16
N PHE A 375 -10.80 22.49 -8.49
CA PHE A 375 -11.06 21.19 -9.10
C PHE A 375 -10.54 20.10 -8.16
N LEU A 376 -11.16 18.93 -8.24
CA LEU A 376 -10.70 17.73 -7.54
C LEU A 376 -9.83 16.90 -8.49
N VAL A 377 -8.76 16.34 -7.95
CA VAL A 377 -7.89 15.37 -8.62
C VAL A 377 -7.97 14.10 -7.80
N VAL A 378 -8.45 13.01 -8.39
CA VAL A 378 -8.73 11.77 -7.67
C VAL A 378 -7.86 10.65 -8.22
N VAL A 379 -7.28 9.88 -7.31
CA VAL A 379 -6.46 8.71 -7.60
C VAL A 379 -7.11 7.49 -6.97
N GLU A 380 -7.28 6.42 -7.76
CA GLU A 380 -7.94 5.19 -7.32
C GLU A 380 -7.21 3.97 -7.89
N ASP A 381 -7.29 2.83 -7.21
CA ASP A 381 -6.88 1.53 -7.76
C ASP A 381 -8.02 0.86 -8.54
N LEU A 382 -7.86 0.70 -9.85
CA LEU A 382 -8.89 0.12 -10.72
C LEU A 382 -9.15 -1.36 -10.48
N ASP A 383 -8.14 -2.09 -10.01
CA ASP A 383 -8.20 -3.54 -9.88
C ASP A 383 -8.51 -3.98 -8.43
N LEU A 384 -8.61 -3.03 -7.48
CA LEU A 384 -8.85 -3.29 -6.05
C LEU A 384 -7.85 -4.31 -5.47
N THR A 385 -6.59 -4.19 -5.90
CA THR A 385 -5.53 -5.20 -5.72
C THR A 385 -4.93 -5.23 -4.33
N GLY A 386 -5.05 -4.15 -3.55
CA GLY A 386 -4.42 -4.05 -2.24
C GLY A 386 -3.93 -2.64 -1.96
N PRO A 387 -3.18 -2.47 -0.85
CA PRO A 387 -2.52 -1.21 -0.58
C PRO A 387 -1.39 -0.95 -1.61
N GLY A 388 -1.10 0.31 -1.84
CA GLY A 388 -0.03 0.76 -2.71
C GLY A 388 0.29 2.22 -2.46
N ALA A 389 1.28 2.74 -3.19
CA ALA A 389 1.67 4.14 -3.06
C ALA A 389 1.87 4.77 -4.41
N TYR A 390 1.79 6.08 -4.50
CA TYR A 390 1.94 6.78 -5.76
C TYR A 390 2.46 8.21 -5.57
N PHE A 391 2.81 8.83 -6.69
CA PHE A 391 3.22 10.21 -6.78
C PHE A 391 2.38 10.96 -7.80
N VAL A 392 1.68 12.00 -7.36
CA VAL A 392 0.96 12.93 -8.24
C VAL A 392 1.90 14.08 -8.61
N THR A 393 2.18 14.24 -9.90
CA THR A 393 3.02 15.32 -10.42
C THR A 393 2.18 16.27 -11.25
N VAL A 394 2.19 17.56 -10.89
CA VAL A 394 1.55 18.63 -11.66
C VAL A 394 2.60 19.38 -12.47
N GLU A 395 2.49 19.36 -13.80
CA GLU A 395 3.49 20.01 -14.65
C GLU A 395 3.42 21.55 -14.60
N ASN A 396 4.59 22.15 -14.86
CA ASN A 396 4.82 23.60 -14.88
C ASN A 396 4.10 24.38 -15.96
#